data_AF-A0A8I5ZUY1-F1
#
_entry.id   AF-A0A8I5ZUY1-F1
#
_cell.length_a   1.000
_cell.length_b   1.000
_cell.length_c   1.000
_cell.angle_alpha   90.00
_cell.angle_beta   90.00
_cell.angle_gamma   90.00
#
_symmetry.space_group_name_H-M   'P 1'
#
loop_
_entity.id
_entity.type
_entity.pdbx_description
1 polymer ?
#
loop_
_entity_poly.entity_id
_entity_poly.type
_entity_poly.pdbx_seq_one_letter_code
_entity_poly.pdbx_strand_id
1 'polypeptide(L)'
;MRRAEAPASAHPAGPIPDAGKGEGEEDEEKDGMRPRLPTTPRNCIPHRGISVLEKLVKTCPVWLQLGIGQAEAAKILQQEMAGMFLVCRDSSLKRLVLCVHFPSLKNTSTEVLEYPIKEEKSSSASR
;
A
#
# COMPACT_ATOMS: atom_id res chain seq x y z
N MET A 1 -10.64 -84.68 21.74
CA MET A 1 -9.48 -84.87 22.62
C MET A 1 -8.94 -83.51 23.02
N ARG A 2 -8.45 -83.43 24.25
CA ARG A 2 -7.99 -82.26 25.02
C ARG A 2 -7.10 -81.27 24.25
N ARG A 3 -7.32 -79.97 24.47
CA ARG A 3 -6.29 -79.06 25.02
C ARG A 3 -6.91 -77.74 25.49
N ALA A 4 -6.71 -77.47 26.78
CA ALA A 4 -6.86 -76.18 27.43
C ALA A 4 -5.48 -75.83 28.01
N GLU A 5 -4.97 -74.64 27.73
CA GLU A 5 -3.75 -74.02 28.30
C GLU A 5 -3.81 -72.52 27.93
N ALA A 6 -4.19 -71.59 28.83
CA ALA A 6 -3.43 -70.90 29.91
C ALA A 6 -2.50 -69.77 29.38
N PRO A 7 -2.09 -68.76 30.16
CA PRO A 7 -2.73 -68.04 31.29
C PRO A 7 -2.74 -66.50 31.05
N ALA A 8 -3.67 -65.74 31.64
CA ALA A 8 -3.55 -64.28 31.74
C ALA A 8 -3.27 -63.91 33.21
N SER A 9 -1.98 -63.92 33.56
CA SER A 9 -1.49 -63.46 34.86
C SER A 9 -1.64 -61.94 34.92
N ALA A 10 -2.46 -61.47 35.85
CA ALA A 10 -2.57 -60.06 36.18
C ALA A 10 -1.32 -59.62 36.95
N HIS A 11 -0.63 -58.58 36.47
CA HIS A 11 0.37 -57.82 37.21
C HIS A 11 -0.05 -56.34 37.23
N PRO A 12 -0.18 -55.71 38.40
CA PRO A 12 -0.41 -54.27 38.51
C PRO A 12 0.92 -53.50 38.62
N ALA A 13 0.85 -52.20 38.30
CA ALA A 13 1.76 -51.09 38.63
C ALA A 13 2.98 -50.82 37.70
N GLY A 14 3.00 -49.57 37.18
CA GLY A 14 4.09 -48.86 36.50
C GLY A 14 3.56 -48.10 35.27
N PRO A 15 3.86 -46.79 35.07
CA PRO A 15 5.22 -46.25 35.05
C PRO A 15 5.46 -44.92 35.81
N ILE A 16 6.74 -44.66 36.11
CA ILE A 16 7.34 -43.41 36.63
C ILE A 16 8.12 -42.71 35.45
N PRO A 17 8.79 -41.57 35.65
CA PRO A 17 8.44 -40.19 35.31
C PRO A 17 9.23 -39.62 34.10
N ASP A 18 8.83 -38.47 33.54
CA ASP A 18 9.80 -37.57 32.89
C ASP A 18 9.31 -36.12 32.97
N ALA A 19 9.93 -35.33 33.84
CA ALA A 19 9.85 -33.87 33.82
C ALA A 19 11.26 -33.35 34.06
N GLY A 20 12.05 -33.43 32.99
CA GLY A 20 13.38 -32.86 32.89
C GLY A 20 13.36 -31.34 33.06
N LYS A 21 14.20 -30.90 33.98
CA LYS A 21 14.58 -29.54 34.35
C LYS A 21 15.21 -28.78 33.17
N GLY A 22 14.81 -27.52 32.98
CA GLY A 22 15.47 -26.57 32.08
C GLY A 22 15.28 -25.14 32.59
N GLU A 23 16.32 -24.62 33.22
CA GLU A 23 16.47 -23.22 33.65
C GLU A 23 16.89 -22.39 32.42
N GLY A 24 16.36 -21.16 32.29
CA GLY A 24 16.71 -20.22 31.23
C GLY A 24 15.89 -18.94 31.36
N GLU A 25 16.43 -17.96 32.07
CA GLU A 25 16.01 -16.57 32.01
C GLU A 25 16.59 -15.96 30.73
N GLU A 26 15.73 -15.53 29.80
CA GLU A 26 16.10 -14.57 28.75
C GLU A 26 14.92 -13.62 28.55
N ASP A 27 15.10 -12.40 29.03
CA ASP A 27 14.26 -11.25 28.79
C ASP A 27 14.39 -10.85 27.32
N GLU A 28 13.48 -11.32 26.46
CA GLU A 28 13.31 -10.75 25.12
C GLU A 28 12.00 -9.98 25.05
N GLU A 29 12.17 -8.66 25.23
CA GLU A 29 11.31 -7.58 24.78
C GLU A 29 10.46 -8.01 23.57
N LYS A 30 9.18 -8.28 23.82
CA LYS A 30 8.16 -8.32 22.78
C LYS A 30 8.03 -6.90 22.22
N ASP A 31 8.95 -6.48 21.34
CA ASP A 31 8.73 -5.35 20.44
C ASP A 31 7.67 -5.78 19.43
N GLY A 32 6.43 -5.79 19.91
CA GLY A 32 5.25 -5.95 19.10
C GLY A 32 5.25 -4.82 18.09
N MET A 33 5.63 -5.17 16.85
CA MET A 33 5.38 -4.48 15.59
C MET A 33 4.70 -3.13 15.79
N ARG A 34 5.49 -2.13 16.23
CA ARG A 34 5.02 -0.75 16.24
C ARG A 34 4.65 -0.44 14.79
N PRO A 35 3.40 -0.04 14.50
CA PRO A 35 3.07 0.43 13.17
C PRO A 35 4.07 1.54 12.85
N ARG A 36 4.92 1.32 11.83
CA ARG A 36 5.81 2.35 11.33
C ARG A 36 4.90 3.54 11.02
N LEU A 37 4.95 4.57 11.86
CA LEU A 37 4.18 5.79 11.63
C LEU A 37 4.54 6.25 10.22
N PRO A 38 3.56 6.56 9.35
CA PRO A 38 3.86 7.10 8.04
C PRO A 38 4.78 8.29 8.26
N THR A 39 6.03 8.19 7.78
CA THR A 39 6.91 9.35 7.69
C THR A 39 6.13 10.37 6.90
N THR A 40 5.64 11.40 7.59
CA THR A 40 4.81 12.45 7.00
C THR A 40 5.53 12.93 5.76
N PRO A 41 4.92 12.87 4.56
CA PRO A 41 5.58 13.33 3.36
C PRO A 41 6.02 14.77 3.60
N ARG A 42 7.32 15.06 3.48
CA ARG A 42 7.88 16.43 3.67
C ARG A 42 7.28 17.49 2.74
N ASN A 43 6.38 17.10 1.82
CA ASN A 43 5.66 17.95 0.90
C ASN A 43 4.30 18.46 1.44
N CYS A 44 3.91 18.09 2.66
CA CYS A 44 2.60 18.43 3.23
C CYS A 44 2.46 19.87 3.77
N ILE A 45 3.48 20.72 3.64
CA ILE A 45 3.36 22.12 4.09
C ILE A 45 2.60 22.90 3.00
N PRO A 46 1.42 23.49 3.29
CA PRO A 46 0.78 24.43 2.38
C PRO A 46 1.64 25.69 2.35
N HIS A 47 2.58 25.77 1.42
CA HIS A 47 3.27 27.02 1.13
C HIS A 47 2.21 28.01 0.63
N ARG A 48 1.86 29.01 1.44
CA ARG A 48 1.00 30.12 1.03
C ARG A 48 1.60 30.74 -0.24
N GLY A 49 0.93 30.55 -1.37
CA GLY A 49 1.27 31.23 -2.63
C GLY A 49 1.99 30.41 -3.69
N ILE A 50 2.05 29.07 -3.60
CA ILE A 50 2.51 28.23 -4.71
C ILE A 50 1.35 27.33 -5.16
N SER A 51 0.91 27.49 -6.40
CA SER A 51 -0.16 26.68 -7.01
C SER A 51 0.27 25.21 -7.16
N VAL A 52 -0.72 24.30 -7.23
CA VAL A 52 -0.45 22.87 -7.47
C VAL A 52 0.37 22.67 -8.73
N LEU A 53 0.09 23.44 -9.79
CA LEU A 53 0.83 23.38 -11.04
C LEU A 53 2.31 23.76 -10.84
N GLU A 54 2.58 24.84 -10.12
CA GLU A 54 3.94 25.26 -9.79
C GLU A 54 4.67 24.22 -8.92
N LYS A 55 3.97 23.57 -8.00
CA LYS A 55 4.54 22.45 -7.22
C LYS A 55 4.91 21.27 -8.12
N LEU A 56 4.05 20.89 -9.06
CA LEU A 56 4.31 19.80 -10.00
C LEU A 56 5.53 20.10 -10.89
N VAL A 57 5.60 21.32 -11.44
CA VAL A 57 6.74 21.76 -12.26
C VAL A 57 8.05 21.74 -11.47
N LYS A 58 8.02 22.15 -10.18
CA LYS A 58 9.23 22.20 -9.33
C LYS A 58 9.67 20.85 -8.79
N THR A 59 8.74 19.93 -8.52
CA THR A 59 9.06 18.61 -7.95
C THR A 59 9.38 17.60 -9.05
N CYS A 60 8.40 17.27 -9.90
CA CYS A 60 8.49 16.22 -10.92
C CYS A 60 7.60 16.59 -12.13
N PRO A 61 8.13 17.28 -13.17
CA PRO A 61 7.33 17.72 -14.31
C PRO A 61 6.75 16.55 -15.12
N VAL A 62 7.29 15.34 -14.97
CA VAL A 62 6.76 14.12 -15.60
C VAL A 62 5.32 13.81 -15.17
N TRP A 63 4.86 14.32 -14.03
CA TRP A 63 3.47 14.20 -13.57
C TRP A 63 2.55 15.28 -14.15
N LEU A 64 3.08 16.20 -14.97
CA LEU A 64 2.32 17.23 -15.67
C LEU A 64 2.51 17.06 -17.19
N GLN A 65 1.68 16.24 -17.82
CA GLN A 65 1.78 15.92 -19.24
C GLN A 65 0.66 16.59 -20.05
N LEU A 66 0.87 17.86 -20.38
CA LEU A 66 -0.12 18.67 -21.11
C LEU A 66 -0.20 18.35 -22.61
N GLY A 67 0.76 17.59 -23.15
CA GLY A 67 0.82 17.20 -24.56
C GLY A 67 0.24 15.82 -24.88
N ILE A 68 -0.13 15.04 -23.87
CA ILE A 68 -0.72 13.70 -24.06
C ILE A 68 -2.21 13.71 -23.70
N GLY A 69 -2.99 12.87 -24.38
CA GLY A 69 -4.41 12.68 -24.08
C GLY A 69 -4.64 11.64 -22.98
N GLN A 70 -5.89 11.53 -22.53
CA GLN A 70 -6.34 10.62 -21.46
C GLN A 70 -5.97 9.14 -21.73
N ALA A 71 -6.14 8.66 -22.96
CA ALA A 71 -5.82 7.27 -23.30
C ALA A 71 -4.33 6.93 -23.13
N GLU A 72 -3.44 7.84 -23.55
CA GLU A 72 -1.99 7.66 -23.38
C GLU A 72 -1.59 7.83 -21.90
N ALA A 73 -2.20 8.78 -21.20
CA ALA A 73 -2.03 8.94 -19.76
C ALA A 73 -2.40 7.67 -18.98
N ALA A 74 -3.53 7.05 -19.33
CA ALA A 74 -3.97 5.80 -18.70
C ALA A 74 -2.96 4.67 -18.97
N LYS A 75 -2.48 4.52 -20.21
CA LYS A 75 -1.47 3.52 -20.56
C LYS A 75 -0.16 3.68 -19.78
N ILE A 76 0.32 4.91 -19.60
CA ILE A 76 1.50 5.20 -18.77
C ILE A 76 1.24 4.81 -17.31
N LEU A 77 0.11 5.28 -16.76
CA LEU A 77 -0.25 5.01 -15.36
C LEU A 77 -0.44 3.52 -15.06
N GLN A 78 -0.92 2.74 -16.04
CA GLN A 78 -1.05 1.29 -15.92
C GLN A 78 0.29 0.55 -15.82
N GLN A 79 1.37 1.14 -16.33
CA GLN A 79 2.73 0.61 -16.21
C GLN A 79 3.43 1.03 -14.90
N GLU A 80 2.87 2.04 -14.22
CA GLU A 80 3.39 2.60 -12.97
C GLU A 80 2.77 1.93 -11.72
N MET A 81 3.33 2.19 -10.54
CA MET A 81 2.78 1.66 -9.30
C MET A 81 1.39 2.23 -8.97
N ALA A 82 0.58 1.48 -8.22
CA ALA A 82 -0.69 1.97 -7.70
C ALA A 82 -0.48 3.21 -6.81
N GLY A 83 -1.38 4.18 -6.92
CA GLY A 83 -1.29 5.49 -6.26
C GLY A 83 -0.52 6.54 -7.05
N MET A 84 0.10 6.18 -8.18
CA MET A 84 0.68 7.16 -9.09
C MET A 84 -0.39 7.96 -9.80
N PHE A 85 -0.05 9.20 -10.14
CA PHE A 85 -0.96 10.13 -10.79
C PHE A 85 -0.24 10.98 -11.83
N LEU A 86 -1.04 11.59 -12.70
CA LEU A 86 -0.58 12.50 -13.73
C LEU A 86 -1.69 13.50 -14.08
N VAL A 87 -1.31 14.73 -14.41
CA VAL A 87 -2.19 15.77 -14.90
C VAL A 87 -1.99 15.93 -16.40
N CYS A 88 -3.04 15.72 -17.19
CA CYS A 88 -3.01 15.90 -18.64
C CYS A 88 -4.08 16.87 -19.13
N ARG A 89 -3.96 17.26 -20.41
CA ARG A 89 -5.03 17.97 -21.10
C ARG A 89 -6.00 16.98 -21.71
N ASP A 90 -7.28 17.20 -21.45
CA ASP A 90 -8.33 16.63 -22.27
C ASP A 90 -8.34 17.38 -23.61
N SER A 91 -7.96 16.68 -24.68
CA SER A 91 -7.93 17.20 -26.05
C SER A 91 -9.31 17.63 -26.55
N SER A 92 -10.38 17.06 -26.02
CA SER A 92 -11.76 17.36 -26.42
C SER A 92 -12.35 18.56 -25.68
N LEU A 93 -12.03 18.72 -24.40
CA LEU A 93 -12.65 19.74 -23.54
C LEU A 93 -11.73 20.93 -23.21
N LYS A 94 -10.46 20.94 -23.67
CA LYS A 94 -9.43 21.94 -23.33
C LYS A 94 -9.32 22.18 -21.81
N ARG A 95 -9.65 21.18 -21.00
CA ARG A 95 -9.57 21.21 -19.54
C ARG A 95 -8.43 20.32 -19.07
N LEU A 96 -7.94 20.62 -17.88
CA LEU A 96 -7.00 19.74 -17.19
C LEU A 96 -7.77 18.62 -16.50
N VAL A 97 -7.19 17.43 -16.49
CA VAL A 97 -7.73 16.24 -15.83
C VAL A 97 -6.60 15.60 -15.02
N LEU A 98 -6.91 15.21 -13.80
CA LEU A 98 -6.07 14.39 -12.95
C LEU A 98 -6.42 12.92 -13.18
N CYS A 99 -5.46 12.16 -13.69
CA CYS A 99 -5.55 10.71 -13.84
C CYS A 99 -4.81 10.05 -12.67
N VAL A 100 -5.42 9.05 -12.03
CA VAL A 100 -4.83 8.35 -10.88
C VAL A 100 -4.96 6.84 -11.07
N HIS A 101 -3.85 6.12 -10.93
CA HIS A 101 -3.83 4.66 -10.94
C HIS A 101 -4.30 4.12 -9.59
N PHE A 102 -5.40 3.39 -9.57
CA PHE A 102 -5.87 2.65 -8.41
C PHE A 102 -5.55 1.15 -8.48
N PRO A 103 -5.20 0.52 -7.34
CA PRO A 103 -5.03 -0.92 -7.30
C PRO A 103 -6.38 -1.60 -7.56
N SER A 104 -6.42 -2.52 -8.52
CA SER A 104 -7.66 -3.23 -8.82
C SER A 104 -7.95 -4.28 -7.74
N LEU A 105 -9.15 -4.24 -7.16
CA LEU A 105 -9.58 -5.16 -6.09
C LEU A 105 -10.00 -6.55 -6.64
N LYS A 106 -10.27 -6.63 -7.94
CA LYS A 106 -10.67 -7.85 -8.64
C LYS A 106 -9.68 -8.02 -9.79
N ASN A 107 -9.37 -9.25 -10.20
CA ASN A 107 -8.34 -9.58 -11.20
C ASN A 107 -8.62 -9.07 -12.64
N THR A 108 -9.37 -7.99 -12.76
CA THR A 108 -9.78 -7.29 -13.97
C THR A 108 -9.05 -5.95 -14.01
N SER A 109 -8.37 -5.68 -15.13
CA SER A 109 -7.66 -4.46 -15.53
C SER A 109 -7.47 -3.35 -14.49
N THR A 110 -6.22 -2.92 -14.30
CA THR A 110 -5.85 -1.68 -13.62
C THR A 110 -6.83 -0.53 -13.89
N GLU A 111 -7.42 0.01 -12.83
CA GLU A 111 -8.40 1.10 -12.91
C GLU A 111 -7.67 2.45 -12.81
N VAL A 112 -7.68 3.21 -13.90
CA VAL A 112 -7.26 4.61 -13.89
C VAL A 112 -8.52 5.45 -13.77
N LEU A 113 -8.62 6.24 -12.71
CA LEU A 113 -9.73 7.17 -12.51
C LEU A 113 -9.34 8.58 -12.93
N GLU A 114 -10.32 9.32 -13.43
CA GLU A 114 -10.14 10.65 -13.98
C GLU A 114 -10.97 11.67 -13.20
N TYR A 115 -10.33 12.79 -12.87
CA TYR A 115 -10.96 13.88 -12.13
C TYR A 115 -10.72 15.21 -12.85
N PRO A 116 -11.77 15.92 -13.29
CA PRO A 116 -11.60 17.20 -13.95
C PRO A 116 -11.04 18.24 -12.98
N ILE A 117 -10.05 19.01 -13.43
CA ILE A 117 -9.44 20.09 -12.67
C ILE A 117 -10.07 21.41 -13.12
N LYS A 118 -10.54 22.19 -12.14
CA LYS A 118 -10.96 23.58 -12.35
C LYS A 118 -9.79 24.50 -12.06
N GLU A 119 -9.34 25.23 -13.07
CA GLU A 119 -8.33 26.27 -12.89
C GLU A 119 -8.93 27.50 -12.21
N GLU A 120 -8.20 28.07 -11.25
CA GLU A 120 -8.54 29.35 -10.64
C GLU A 120 -7.52 30.40 -11.08
N LYS A 121 -8.01 31.58 -11.45
CA LYS A 121 -7.14 32.74 -11.72
C LYS A 121 -6.49 33.20 -10.42
N SER A 122 -5.16 33.11 -10.35
CA SER A 122 -4.41 33.77 -9.28
C SER A 122 -4.55 35.28 -9.47
N SER A 123 -5.20 35.98 -8.53
CA SER A 123 -5.25 37.44 -8.56
C SER A 123 -3.89 37.98 -8.14
N SER A 124 -3.00 38.20 -9.10
CA SER A 124 -1.77 38.96 -8.87
C SER A 124 -2.16 40.43 -8.67
N ALA A 125 -2.53 40.82 -7.45
CA ALA A 125 -2.59 42.22 -7.09
C ALA A 125 -1.14 42.72 -7.00
N SER A 126 -0.64 43.34 -8.07
CA SER A 126 0.63 44.08 -8.03
C SER A 126 0.53 45.13 -6.93
N ARG A 127 1.50 45.11 -6.01
CA ARG A 127 1.81 46.22 -5.10
C ARG A 127 2.87 47.10 -5.74
#